data_AF-A0A367FX59-F1
#
_entry.id   AF-A0A367FX59-F1
#
_cell.length_a   1.000
_cell.length_b   1.000
_cell.length_c   1.000
_cell.angle_alpha   90.00
_cell.angle_beta   90.00
_cell.angle_gamma   90.00
#
_symmetry.space_group_name_H-M   'P 1'
#
loop_
_entity.id
_entity.type
_entity.pdbx_description
1 polymer ?
#
loop_
_entity_poly.entity_id
_entity_poly.type
_entity_poly.pdbx_seq_one_letter_code
_entity_poly.pdbx_strand_id
1 'polypeptide(L)'
;MKLVGSRKLTWGICSIGVLLAIVSVFFLPQIIPVHFANGIADDFGNKVEIFLFPILLIIITLLTGKENIKYFLTHSKTFLTDIQYNLMIDGVLGIVLIAEIYVIYASFV
;
A
#
# COMPACT_ATOMS: atom_id res chain seq x y z
N MET A 1 -23.04 -7.00 6.85
CA MET A 1 -21.94 -6.19 7.41
C MET A 1 -21.48 -5.21 6.34
N LYS A 2 -21.26 -3.93 6.67
CA LYS A 2 -20.75 -2.94 5.68
C LYS A 2 -19.27 -3.22 5.40
N LEU A 3 -18.89 -3.29 4.12
CA LEU A 3 -17.50 -3.52 3.69
C LEU A 3 -16.64 -2.27 3.89
N VAL A 4 -17.16 -1.12 3.44
CA VAL A 4 -16.54 0.20 3.55
C VAL A 4 -16.42 0.63 5.01
N GLY A 5 -15.26 1.14 5.41
CA GLY A 5 -14.97 1.55 6.79
C GLY A 5 -14.79 0.38 7.76
N SER A 6 -14.64 -0.84 7.25
CA SER A 6 -14.34 -2.02 8.05
C SER A 6 -12.93 -2.54 7.77
N ARG A 7 -12.35 -3.24 8.74
CA ARG A 7 -11.06 -3.91 8.58
C ARG A 7 -11.02 -4.95 7.44
N LYS A 8 -12.18 -5.42 6.96
CA LYS A 8 -12.24 -6.32 5.80
C LYS A 8 -11.76 -5.63 4.53
N LEU A 9 -12.06 -4.35 4.34
CA LEU A 9 -11.56 -3.59 3.20
C LEU A 9 -10.05 -3.40 3.30
N THR A 10 -9.53 -3.04 4.47
CA THR A 10 -8.09 -2.90 4.73
C THR A 10 -7.30 -4.16 4.35
N TRP A 11 -7.74 -5.32 4.86
CA TRP A 11 -7.13 -6.60 4.52
C TRP A 11 -7.31 -6.95 3.04
N GLY A 12 -8.46 -6.61 2.44
CA GLY A 12 -8.70 -6.79 1.01
C GLY A 12 -7.68 -6.03 0.14
N ILE A 13 -7.47 -4.74 0.42
CA ILE A 13 -6.48 -3.91 -0.29
C ILE A 13 -5.06 -4.50 -0.12
N CYS A 14 -4.68 -4.85 1.12
CA CYS A 14 -3.39 -5.46 1.40
C CYS A 14 -3.20 -6.79 0.64
N SER A 15 -4.21 -7.65 0.61
CA SER A 15 -4.14 -8.92 -0.13
C SER A 15 -4.02 -8.71 -1.63
N ILE A 16 -4.71 -7.71 -2.19
CA ILE A 16 -4.59 -7.37 -3.62
C ILE A 16 -3.16 -6.94 -3.95
N GLY A 17 -2.55 -6.05 -3.16
CA GLY A 17 -1.16 -5.64 -3.40
C GLY A 17 -0.17 -6.81 -3.30
N VAL A 18 -0.30 -7.66 -2.27
CA VAL A 18 0.55 -8.86 -2.16
C VAL A 18 0.41 -9.78 -3.38
N LEU A 19 -0.82 -10.04 -3.83
CA LEU A 19 -1.06 -10.85 -5.03
C LEU A 19 -0.49 -10.20 -6.29
N LEU A 20 -0.62 -8.87 -6.41
CA LEU A 20 -0.12 -8.11 -7.55
C LEU A 20 1.41 -8.20 -7.67
N ALA A 21 2.15 -7.98 -6.58
CA ALA A 21 3.61 -8.16 -6.56
C ALA A 21 4.04 -9.59 -6.89
N ILE A 22 3.39 -10.60 -6.30
CA ILE A 22 3.72 -12.02 -6.53
C ILE A 22 3.53 -12.38 -8.00
N VAL A 23 2.43 -11.94 -8.62
CA VAL A 23 2.16 -12.25 -10.04
C VAL A 23 3.08 -11.45 -10.96
N SER A 24 3.26 -10.15 -10.69
CA SER A 24 4.01 -9.25 -11.58
C SER A 24 5.50 -9.58 -11.68
N VAL A 25 6.15 -10.05 -10.61
CA VAL A 25 7.60 -10.32 -10.61
C VAL A 25 8.05 -11.36 -11.65
N PHE A 26 7.14 -12.24 -12.10
CA PHE A 26 7.39 -13.21 -13.16
C PHE A 26 7.47 -12.56 -14.55
N PHE A 27 6.81 -11.41 -14.74
CA PHE A 27 6.72 -10.70 -16.01
C PHE A 27 7.57 -9.43 -16.04
N LEU A 28 7.98 -8.90 -14.87
CA LEU A 28 8.81 -7.69 -14.79
C LEU A 28 10.20 -7.90 -15.43
N PRO A 29 10.72 -6.88 -16.15
CA PRO A 29 12.12 -6.85 -16.58
C PRO A 29 13.05 -6.90 -15.36
N GLN A 30 14.32 -7.29 -15.54
CA GLN A 30 15.27 -7.40 -14.41
C GLN A 30 15.52 -6.07 -13.69
N ILE A 31 15.33 -4.95 -14.40
CA ILE A 31 15.53 -3.59 -13.93
C ILE A 31 14.19 -2.87 -14.04
N ILE A 32 13.72 -2.27 -12.94
CA ILE A 32 12.43 -1.55 -12.84
C ILE A 32 12.66 -0.11 -12.36
N PRO A 33 11.81 0.86 -12.72
CA PRO A 33 11.92 2.22 -12.21
C PRO A 33 11.58 2.26 -10.71
N VAL A 34 12.43 2.93 -9.93
CA VAL A 34 12.25 3.05 -8.46
C VAL A 34 12.20 4.49 -7.98
N HIS A 35 12.66 5.43 -8.82
CA HIS A 35 12.53 6.86 -8.59
C HIS A 35 11.94 7.53 -9.83
N PHE A 36 11.19 8.60 -9.60
CA PHE A 36 10.57 9.39 -10.66
C PHE A 36 10.77 10.89 -10.38
N ALA A 37 11.30 11.60 -11.37
CA ALA A 37 11.39 13.05 -11.39
C ALA A 37 10.46 13.61 -12.47
N ASN A 38 9.51 14.46 -12.09
CA ASN A 38 8.52 15.06 -13.00
C ASN A 38 7.74 14.03 -13.84
N GLY A 39 7.48 12.84 -13.27
CA GLY A 39 6.78 11.75 -13.94
C GLY A 39 7.65 10.88 -14.85
N ILE A 40 8.95 11.18 -14.99
CA ILE A 40 9.90 10.40 -15.77
C ILE A 40 10.77 9.58 -14.82
N ALA A 41 10.98 8.30 -15.12
CA ALA A 41 11.90 7.46 -14.36
C ALA A 41 13.34 7.93 -14.59
N ASP A 42 14.06 8.23 -13.51
CA ASP A 42 15.44 8.72 -13.51
C ASP A 42 16.38 7.86 -12.67
N ASP A 43 15.86 6.91 -11.87
CA ASP A 43 16.65 5.87 -11.21
C ASP A 43 15.93 4.50 -11.24
N PHE A 44 16.72 3.44 -11.28
CA PHE A 44 16.24 2.07 -11.50
C PHE A 44 16.85 1.08 -10.52
N GLY A 45 16.02 0.15 -10.05
CA GLY A 45 16.39 -0.90 -9.11
C GLY A 45 16.19 -2.30 -9.68
N ASN A 46 16.52 -3.32 -8.90
CA ASN A 46 16.25 -4.71 -9.26
C ASN A 46 14.76 -5.01 -9.17
N LYS A 47 14.23 -5.88 -10.05
CA LYS A 47 12.81 -6.27 -10.04
C LYS A 47 12.29 -6.82 -8.71
N VAL A 48 13.17 -7.37 -7.86
CA VAL A 48 12.80 -7.84 -6.51
C VAL A 48 12.38 -6.67 -5.61
N GLU A 49 12.80 -5.45 -5.90
CA GLU A 49 12.39 -4.25 -5.16
C GLU A 49 10.89 -3.95 -5.29
N ILE A 50 10.17 -4.58 -6.23
CA ILE A 50 8.70 -4.52 -6.28
C ILE A 50 8.07 -4.99 -4.95
N PHE A 51 8.74 -5.87 -4.20
CA PHE A 51 8.25 -6.35 -2.91
C PHE A 51 8.30 -5.30 -1.78
N LEU A 52 8.93 -4.14 -1.98
CA LEU A 52 8.90 -3.06 -0.98
C LEU A 52 7.47 -2.55 -0.74
N PHE A 53 6.64 -2.47 -1.79
CA PHE A 53 5.24 -2.04 -1.68
C PHE A 53 4.38 -3.00 -0.84
N PRO A 54 4.29 -4.32 -1.13
CA PRO A 54 3.50 -5.24 -0.32
C PRO A 54 4.07 -5.41 1.09
N ILE A 55 5.38 -5.32 1.30
CA ILE A 55 5.96 -5.30 2.66
C ILE A 55 5.44 -4.09 3.43
N LEU A 56 5.45 -2.90 2.81
CA LEU A 56 4.91 -1.69 3.42
C LEU A 56 3.40 -1.83 3.70
N LEU A 57 2.61 -2.37 2.76
CA LEU A 57 1.18 -2.64 2.96
C LEU A 57 0.93 -3.56 4.17
N ILE A 58 1.71 -4.64 4.30
CA ILE A 58 1.61 -5.59 5.42
C ILE A 58 1.97 -4.89 6.74
N ILE A 59 3.07 -4.15 6.78
CA ILE A 59 3.52 -3.43 7.98
C ILE A 59 2.44 -2.45 8.45
N ILE A 60 1.92 -1.61 7.54
CA ILE A 60 0.85 -0.65 7.86
C ILE A 60 -0.40 -1.39 8.34
N THR A 61 -0.81 -2.44 7.63
CA THR A 61 -2.01 -3.23 7.99
C THR A 61 -1.90 -3.85 9.38
N LEU A 62 -0.74 -4.44 9.72
CA LEU A 62 -0.49 -5.07 11.02
C LEU A 62 -0.38 -4.05 12.14
N LEU A 63 0.42 -2.98 11.96
CA LEU A 63 0.62 -1.95 12.97
C LEU A 63 -0.69 -1.22 13.29
N THR A 64 -1.43 -0.80 12.27
CA THR A 64 -2.68 -0.04 12.45
C THR A 64 -3.84 -0.88 13.00
N GLY A 65 -3.72 -2.21 12.97
CA GLY A 65 -4.65 -3.13 13.62
C GLY A 65 -4.47 -3.24 15.13
N LYS A 66 -3.35 -2.75 15.69
CA LYS A 66 -3.10 -2.81 17.15
C LYS A 66 -3.83 -1.67 17.85
N GLU A 67 -4.58 -1.99 18.90
CA GLU A 67 -5.36 -1.01 19.66
C GLU A 67 -4.50 0.12 20.23
N ASN A 68 -3.30 -0.19 20.75
CA ASN A 68 -2.38 0.82 21.29
C ASN A 68 -1.93 1.84 20.22
N ILE A 69 -1.72 1.39 18.98
CA ILE A 69 -1.32 2.27 17.87
C ILE A 69 -2.51 3.08 17.42
N LYS A 70 -3.69 2.46 17.27
CA LYS A 70 -4.94 3.18 16.99
C LYS A 70 -5.18 4.26 18.04
N TYR A 71 -5.08 3.93 19.32
CA TYR A 71 -5.25 4.88 20.43
C TYR A 71 -4.26 6.04 20.33
N PHE A 72 -2.98 5.74 20.10
CA PHE A 72 -1.95 6.77 19.92
C PHE A 72 -2.22 7.69 18.72
N LEU A 73 -2.57 7.12 17.55
CA LEU A 73 -2.83 7.86 16.32
C LEU A 73 -4.15 8.65 16.34
N THR A 74 -5.10 8.24 17.18
CA THR A 74 -6.43 8.87 17.30
C THR A 74 -6.50 9.85 18.48
N HIS A 75 -5.42 10.00 19.26
CA HIS A 75 -5.34 10.93 20.39
C HIS A 75 -5.23 12.38 19.89
N SER A 76 -6.37 12.91 19.44
CA SER A 76 -6.55 14.30 19.00
C SER A 76 -7.64 14.96 19.83
N LYS A 77 -7.78 16.29 19.74
CA LYS A 77 -8.87 17.04 20.42
C LYS A 77 -10.28 16.57 20.00
N THR A 78 -10.39 15.82 18.91
CA THR A 78 -11.59 15.12 18.45
C THR A 78 -11.25 13.65 18.14
N PHE A 79 -11.85 12.71 18.85
CA PHE A 79 -11.65 11.28 18.61
C PHE A 79 -12.20 10.87 17.23
N LEU A 80 -11.38 10.21 16.42
CA LEU A 80 -11.86 9.58 15.18
C LEU A 80 -12.75 8.40 15.51
N THR A 81 -13.86 8.26 14.80
CA THR A 81 -14.66 7.02 14.85
C THR A 81 -13.90 5.87 14.20
N ASP A 82 -14.22 4.63 14.58
CA ASP A 82 -13.63 3.42 13.98
C ASP A 82 -13.75 3.39 12.45
N ILE A 83 -14.87 3.90 11.94
CA ILE A 83 -15.13 4.01 10.49
C ILE A 83 -14.14 5.00 9.86
N GLN A 84 -14.00 6.20 10.43
CA GLN A 84 -13.08 7.21 9.92
C GLN A 84 -11.62 6.75 9.99
N TYR A 85 -11.24 6.10 11.08
CA TYR A 85 -9.90 5.52 11.23
C TYR A 85 -9.63 4.45 10.15
N ASN A 86 -10.54 3.49 9.98
CA ASN A 86 -10.36 2.46 8.95
C ASN A 86 -10.31 3.07 7.55
N LEU A 87 -11.18 4.04 7.23
CA LEU A 87 -11.15 4.74 5.94
C LEU A 87 -9.84 5.50 5.69
N MET A 88 -9.28 6.12 6.73
CA MET A 88 -7.97 6.78 6.64
C MET A 88 -6.88 5.77 6.30
N ILE A 89 -6.85 4.62 7.00
CA ILE A 89 -5.89 3.55 6.71
C ILE A 89 -6.10 2.97 5.29
N ASP A 90 -7.34 2.72 4.90
CA ASP A 90 -7.70 2.24 3.56
C ASP A 90 -7.22 3.22 2.47
N GLY A 91 -7.33 4.53 2.72
CA GLY A 91 -6.79 5.57 1.83
C GLY A 91 -5.26 5.52 1.71
N VAL A 92 -4.54 5.37 2.81
CA VAL A 92 -3.07 5.23 2.81
C VAL A 92 -2.65 3.97 2.06
N LEU A 93 -3.28 2.82 2.32
CA LEU A 93 -3.00 1.57 1.59
C LEU A 93 -3.34 1.70 0.10
N GLY A 94 -4.43 2.42 -0.23
CA GLY A 94 -4.81 2.71 -1.62
C GLY A 94 -3.74 3.50 -2.37
N ILE A 95 -3.13 4.51 -1.73
CA ILE A 95 -2.03 5.28 -2.33
C ILE A 95 -0.82 4.38 -2.59
N VAL A 96 -0.45 3.52 -1.64
CA VAL A 96 0.67 2.58 -1.81
C VAL A 96 0.38 1.59 -2.94
N LEU A 97 -0.85 1.08 -3.04
CA LEU A 97 -1.26 0.18 -4.13
C LEU A 97 -1.24 0.88 -5.49
N ILE A 98 -1.66 2.14 -5.58
CA ILE A 98 -1.57 2.92 -6.82
C ILE A 98 -0.11 3.10 -7.23
N ALA A 99 0.79 3.39 -6.27
CA ALA A 99 2.22 3.50 -6.54
C ALA A 99 2.81 2.17 -7.05
N GLU A 100 2.42 1.04 -6.45
CA GLU A 100 2.80 -0.30 -6.91
C GLU A 100 2.35 -0.55 -8.35
N ILE A 101 1.07 -0.30 -8.66
CA ILE A 101 0.52 -0.42 -10.02
C ILE A 101 1.28 0.48 -10.99
N TYR A 102 1.59 1.71 -10.60
CA TYR A 102 2.31 2.66 -11.44
C TYR A 102 3.72 2.19 -11.78
N VAL A 103 4.47 1.67 -10.80
CA VAL A 103 5.81 1.09 -11.04
C VAL A 103 5.73 -0.11 -11.99
N ILE A 104 4.76 -1.00 -11.79
CA ILE A 104 4.55 -2.15 -12.68
C ILE A 104 4.25 -1.66 -14.09
N TYR A 105 3.34 -0.71 -14.26
CA TYR A 105 2.99 -0.14 -15.56
C TYR A 105 4.19 0.53 -16.24
N ALA A 106 4.90 1.39 -15.53
CA ALA A 106 6.07 2.11 -16.04
C ALA A 106 7.25 1.18 -16.40
N SER A 107 7.25 -0.07 -15.90
CA SER A 107 8.25 -1.07 -16.28
C SER A 107 8.07 -1.61 -17.71
N PHE A 108 6.92 -1.34 -18.35
CA PHE A 108 6.57 -1.87 -19.67
C PHE A 108 6.33 -0.79 -20.74
N VAL A 109 6.51 0.50 -20.38
CA VAL A 109 6.32 1.66 -21.27
C VAL A 109 7.66 2.33 -21.49
#